data_AF-A0A536DQ31-F1
#
_entry.id   AF-A0A536DQ31-F1
#
_cell.length_a   1.000
_cell.length_b   1.000
_cell.length_c   1.000
_cell.angle_alpha   90.00
_cell.angle_beta   90.00
_cell.angle_gamma   90.00
#
_symmetry.space_group_name_H-M   'P 1'
#
loop_
_entity.id
_entity.type
_entity.pdbx_description
1 polymer ?
#
loop_
_entity_poly.entity_id
_entity_poly.type
_entity_poly.pdbx_seq_one_letter_code
_entity_poly.pdbx_strand_id
1 'polypeptide(L)' 'MSDPGRGEERELVARAQRDPREFGALYDRHFQQIYRFVYSRVREQTAAEDVTSEVFIKALKAMPRYQDT' A
#
# COMPACT_ATOMS: atom_id res chain seq x y z
N MET A 1 2.28 -7.21 -24.88
CA MET A 1 3.19 -7.55 -23.75
C MET A 1 2.48 -7.14 -22.50
N SER A 2 2.06 -8.11 -21.67
CA SER A 2 1.49 -7.80 -20.35
C SER A 2 2.54 -7.05 -19.55
N ASP A 3 2.16 -5.93 -18.94
CA ASP A 3 3.04 -5.19 -18.03
C ASP A 3 3.42 -6.11 -16.85
N PRO A 4 4.68 -6.57 -16.75
CA PRO A 4 5.08 -7.54 -15.73
C PRO A 4 4.84 -6.99 -14.32
N GLY A 5 4.91 -5.67 -14.14
CA GLY A 5 4.65 -5.01 -12.86
C GLY A 5 3.23 -5.19 -12.35
N ARG A 6 2.23 -5.29 -13.25
CA ARG A 6 0.82 -5.48 -12.91
C ARG A 6 0.49 -6.92 -12.52
N GLY A 7 1.21 -7.90 -13.09
CA GLY A 7 1.08 -9.31 -12.72
C GLY A 7 1.65 -9.59 -11.32
N GLU A 8 2.83 -9.04 -11.03
CA GLU A 8 3.45 -9.15 -9.70
C GLU A 8 2.60 -8.49 -8.61
N GLU A 9 2.03 -7.32 -8.87
CA GLU A 9 1.19 -6.62 -7.90
C GLU A 9 -0.09 -7.42 -7.58
N ARG A 10 -0.73 -8.00 -8.60
CA ARG A 10 -1.88 -8.90 -8.40
C ARG A 10 -1.52 -10.10 -7.54
N GLU A 11 -0.33 -10.66 -7.70
CA GLU A 11 0.14 -11.76 -6.88
C GLU A 11 0.38 -11.35 -5.42
N LEU A 12 1.02 -10.20 -5.19
CA LEU A 12 1.23 -9.66 -3.84
C LEU A 12 -0.10 -9.39 -3.14
N VAL A 13 -1.08 -8.84 -3.85
CA VAL A 13 -2.45 -8.64 -3.35
C VAL A 13 -3.10 -9.98 -2.99
N ALA A 14 -3.04 -10.98 -3.87
CA ALA A 14 -3.63 -12.29 -3.61
C ALA A 14 -3.00 -13.00 -2.39
N ARG A 15 -1.70 -12.82 -2.17
CA ARG A 15 -1.00 -13.31 -0.97
C ARG A 15 -1.45 -12.57 0.29
N ALA A 16 -1.46 -11.23 0.24
CA ALA A 16 -1.87 -10.37 1.37
C ALA A 16 -3.35 -10.56 1.76
N GLN A 17 -4.22 -10.97 0.83
CA GLN A 17 -5.61 -11.33 1.11
C GLN A 17 -5.75 -12.61 1.93
N ARG A 18 -4.83 -13.57 1.75
CA ARG A 18 -4.85 -14.86 2.46
C ARG A 18 -4.09 -14.79 3.78
N ASP A 19 -2.96 -14.10 3.77
CA ASP A 19 -2.13 -13.88 4.95
C ASP A 19 -1.80 -12.38 5.09
N PRO A 20 -2.35 -11.68 6.11
CA PRO A 20 -2.03 -10.29 6.38
C PRO A 20 -0.54 -9.99 6.58
N ARG A 21 0.28 -11.01 6.92
CA ARG A 21 1.73 -10.86 7.07
C ARG A 21 2.43 -10.53 5.75
N GLU A 22 1.84 -10.97 4.63
CA GLU A 22 2.36 -10.71 3.28
C GLU A 22 2.09 -9.27 2.81
N PHE A 23 1.27 -8.50 3.54
CA PHE A 23 1.02 -7.09 3.24
C PHE A 23 2.30 -6.23 3.29
N GLY A 24 3.34 -6.67 4.02
CA GLY A 24 4.63 -5.96 4.08
C GLY A 24 5.24 -5.69 2.70
N ALA A 25 5.11 -6.63 1.75
CA ALA A 25 5.63 -6.43 0.40
C ALA A 25 4.89 -5.31 -0.37
N LEU A 26 3.58 -5.14 -0.14
CA LEU A 26 2.80 -4.03 -0.67
C LEU A 26 3.17 -2.72 0.02
N TYR A 27 3.41 -2.77 1.33
CA TYR A 27 3.89 -1.61 2.09
C TYR A 27 5.20 -1.09 1.51
N ASP A 28 6.23 -1.93 1.39
CA ASP A 28 7.56 -1.53 0.91
C ASP A 28 7.51 -0.91 -0.49
N ARG A 29 6.66 -1.47 -1.37
CA ARG A 29 6.48 -1.00 -2.75
C ARG A 29 5.81 0.38 -2.82
N HIS A 30 4.82 0.65 -1.98
CA HIS A 30 4.02 1.88 -2.06
C HIS A 30 4.41 2.97 -1.06
N PHE A 31 5.14 2.62 0.01
CA PHE A 31 5.44 3.53 1.12
C PHE A 31 6.09 4.83 0.65
N GLN A 32 7.17 4.75 -0.12
CA GLN A 32 7.91 5.93 -0.61
C GLN A 32 7.02 6.86 -1.43
N GLN A 33 6.17 6.31 -2.30
CA GLN A 33 5.29 7.10 -3.16
C GLN A 33 4.19 7.79 -2.35
N ILE A 34 3.52 7.05 -1.46
CA ILE A 34 2.45 7.59 -0.61
C ILE A 34 3.02 8.63 0.36
N TYR A 35 4.12 8.31 1.04
CA TYR A 35 4.77 9.24 1.97
C TYR A 35 5.16 10.54 1.28
N ARG A 36 5.82 10.47 0.11
CA ARG A 36 6.20 11.67 -0.66
C ARG A 36 4.99 12.49 -1.09
N PHE A 37 3.91 11.84 -1.51
CA PHE A 37 2.65 12.48 -1.87
C PHE A 37 2.00 13.20 -0.67
N VAL A 38 1.97 12.55 0.49
CA VAL A 38 1.43 13.13 1.72
C VAL A 38 2.30 14.30 2.18
N TYR A 39 3.61 14.09 2.33
CA TYR A 39 4.56 15.11 2.75
C TYR A 39 4.53 16.35 1.85
N SER A 40 4.37 16.17 0.54
CA SER A 40 4.25 17.30 -0.40
C SER A 40 3.05 18.23 -0.11
N ARG A 41 2.01 17.72 0.56
CA ARG A 41 0.79 18.47 0.91
C ARG A 41 0.85 19.07 2.30
N VAL A 42 1.24 18.27 3.29
CA VAL A 42 1.22 18.69 4.69
C VAL A 42 2.48 19.49 5.06
N ARG A 43 3.61 19.25 4.39
CA ARG A 43 4.93 19.88 4.62
C ARG A 43 5.40 19.85 6.08
N GLU A 44 4.94 18.84 6.82
CA GLU A 44 5.29 18.59 8.21
C GLU A 44 5.53 17.08 8.34
N GLN A 45 6.62 16.71 9.01
CA GLN A 45 7.10 15.34 9.03
C GLN A 45 6.16 14.44 9.86
N THR A 46 5.83 14.84 11.08
CA THR A 46 5.02 14.02 12.00
C THR A 46 3.62 13.79 11.42
N ALA A 47 2.97 14.83 10.92
CA ALA A 47 1.68 14.75 10.24
C ALA A 47 1.74 13.88 8.99
N ALA A 48 2.86 13.90 8.25
CA ALA A 48 3.02 13.03 7.10
C ALA A 48 3.16 11.55 7.50
N GLU A 49 3.90 11.27 8.56
CA GLU A 49 4.07 9.93 9.13
C GLU A 49 2.74 9.39 9.66
N ASP A 50 1.96 10.19 10.38
CA ASP A 50 0.64 9.82 10.91
C ASP A 50 -0.35 9.52 9.79
N VAL A 51 -0.49 10.41 8.81
CA VAL A 51 -1.40 10.22 7.67
C VAL A 51 -1.00 9.00 6.84
N THR A 52 0.31 8.82 6.60
CA THR A 52 0.80 7.64 5.87
C THR A 52 0.47 6.36 6.62
N SER A 53 0.70 6.32 7.92
CA SER A 53 0.36 5.18 8.78
C SER A 53 -1.14 4.86 8.72
N GLU A 54 -2.01 5.87 8.82
CA GLU A 54 -3.46 5.69 8.70
C GLU A 54 -3.87 5.09 7.34
N VAL A 55 -3.26 5.54 6.25
CA VAL A 55 -3.54 5.03 4.90
C VAL A 55 -3.23 3.53 4.83
N PHE A 56 -2.06 3.10 5.31
CA PHE A 56 -1.69 1.69 5.30
C PHE A 56 -2.54 0.84 6.24
N ILE A 57 -2.91 1.35 7.43
CA ILE A 57 -3.82 0.65 8.34
C ILE A 57 -5.20 0.45 7.69
N LYS A 58 -5.73 1.48 7.01
CA LYS A 58 -7.00 1.40 6.28
C LYS A 58 -6.90 0.40 5.13
N ALA A 59 -5.81 0.42 4.38
CA ALA A 59 -5.55 -0.53 3.29
C ALA A 59 -5.45 -1.98 3.79
N LEU A 60 -4.71 -2.24 4.87
CA LEU A 60 -4.59 -3.56 5.48
C LEU A 60 -5.96 -4.11 5.92
N LYS A 61 -6.78 -3.27 6.59
CA LYS A 61 -8.14 -3.65 7.01
C LYS A 61 -9.08 -3.91 5.84
N ALA A 62 -8.90 -3.20 4.73
CA ALA A 62 -9.71 -3.37 3.52
C ALA A 62 -9.24 -4.54 2.65
N MET A 63 -7.98 -4.99 2.81
CA MET A 63 -7.34 -5.99 1.95
C MET A 63 -8.18 -7.24 1.70
N PRO A 64 -8.81 -7.89 2.71
CA PRO A 64 -9.60 -9.11 2.49
C PRO A 64 -10.81 -8.93 1.56
N ARG A 65 -11.27 -7.69 1.36
CA ARG A 65 -12.42 -7.34 0.49
C ARG A 65 -12.00 -6.67 -0.81
N TYR A 66 -10.71 -6.45 -1.01
CA TYR A 66 -10.22 -5.78 -2.20
C TYR A 66 -10.47 -6.64 -3.45
N GLN A 67 -10.97 -6.03 -4.52
CA GLN A 67 -11.17 -6.70 -5.81
C GLN A 67 -10.50 -5.85 -6.88
N ASP A 68 -9.47 -6.42 -7.51
CA ASP A 68 -8.79 -5.80 -8.64
C ASP A 68 -9.64 -6.01 -9.91
N THR A 69 -10.53 -5.05 -10.19
CA THR A 69 -11.43 -5.00 -11.36
C THR A 69 -10.65 -4.75 -12.64
#